data_AF-A0A9D1HG44-F1
#
_entry.id   AF-A0A9D1HG44-F1
#
_cell.length_a   1.000
_cell.length_b   1.000
_cell.length_c   1.000
_cell.angle_alpha   90.00
_cell.angle_beta   90.00
_cell.angle_gamma   90.00
#
_symmetry.space_group_name_H-M   'P 1'
#
loop_
_entity.id
_entity.type
_entity.pdbx_description
1 polymer ?
#
loop_
_entity_poly.entity_id
_entity_poly.type
_entity_poly.pdbx_seq_one_letter_code
_entity_poly.pdbx_strand_id
1 'polypeptide(L)'
;MMKFMLSAELSRKRIVDGVCRLEKKNTYTQSEQRKNVDRGFSDCSSLMAWAYMTILRIDIGSDTPEQILSLKGVDIDQPADGHWHPDAARLKAGDLLFFRGSDPTRPFGVGHVEMYIGDGQIIGHNDNGLKGPTIKEMETFCQVRRMENKSYIKTRRFIF
;
A
#
# COMPACT_ATOMS: atom_id res chain seq x y z
N MET A 1 -25.87 -22.29 1.08
CA MET A 1 -24.39 -22.30 1.26
C MET A 1 -24.02 -21.02 1.99
N MET A 2 -23.73 -21.09 3.29
CA MET A 2 -23.44 -19.90 4.11
C MET A 2 -22.02 -19.42 3.81
N LYS A 3 -21.90 -18.25 3.16
CA LYS A 3 -20.62 -17.60 2.90
C LYS A 3 -20.16 -17.00 4.23
N PHE A 4 -19.28 -17.69 4.97
CA PHE A 4 -18.68 -17.12 6.17
C PHE A 4 -17.90 -15.86 5.77
N MET A 5 -18.44 -14.69 6.12
CA MET A 5 -17.73 -13.43 5.97
C MET A 5 -16.59 -13.44 6.99
N LEU A 6 -15.35 -13.23 6.53
CA LEU A 6 -14.21 -13.08 7.42
C LEU A 6 -14.45 -11.85 8.31
N SER A 7 -14.10 -11.94 9.59
CA SER A 7 -14.08 -10.74 10.42
C SER A 7 -13.06 -9.73 9.86
N ALA A 8 -13.26 -8.44 10.17
CA ALA A 8 -12.33 -7.40 9.77
C ALA A 8 -10.91 -7.68 10.27
N GLU A 9 -10.78 -8.12 11.52
CA GLU A 9 -9.50 -8.48 12.13
C GLU A 9 -8.81 -9.63 11.39
N LEU A 10 -9.54 -10.72 11.10
CA LEU A 10 -8.97 -11.85 10.36
C LEU A 10 -8.59 -11.45 8.94
N SER A 11 -9.37 -10.56 8.30
CA SER A 11 -9.07 -10.03 6.97
C SER A 11 -7.76 -9.23 6.96
N ARG A 12 -7.57 -8.35 7.94
CA ARG A 12 -6.32 -7.59 8.13
C ARG A 12 -5.13 -8.52 8.36
N LYS A 13 -5.28 -9.50 9.25
CA LYS A 13 -4.22 -10.50 9.50
C LYS A 13 -3.85 -11.25 8.22
N ARG A 14 -4.83 -11.75 7.47
CA ARG A 14 -4.59 -12.54 6.25
C ARG A 14 -3.87 -11.75 5.16
N ILE A 15 -4.24 -10.48 4.96
CA ILE A 15 -3.61 -9.66 3.92
C ILE A 15 -2.18 -9.28 4.32
N VAL A 16 -1.94 -8.89 5.57
CA VAL A 16 -0.59 -8.59 6.07
C VAL A 16 0.31 -9.83 5.99
N ASP A 17 -0.15 -10.98 6.50
CA ASP A 17 0.59 -12.25 6.40
C ASP A 17 0.89 -12.60 4.92
N GLY A 18 -0.04 -12.31 4.02
CA GLY A 18 0.11 -12.53 2.58
C GLY A 18 1.22 -11.68 1.95
N VAL A 19 1.23 -10.38 2.24
CA VAL A 19 2.25 -9.46 1.70
C VAL A 19 3.61 -9.71 2.36
N CYS A 20 3.66 -9.93 3.67
CA CYS A 20 4.91 -10.22 4.39
C CYS A 20 5.57 -11.52 3.91
N ARG A 21 4.80 -12.54 3.47
CA ARG A 21 5.36 -13.74 2.85
C ARG A 21 6.14 -13.47 1.55
N LEU A 22 5.94 -12.33 0.90
CA LEU A 22 6.65 -11.92 -0.31
C LEU A 22 7.89 -11.06 -0.02
N GLU A 23 8.17 -10.72 1.24
CA GLU A 23 9.29 -9.85 1.59
C GLU A 23 10.60 -10.33 0.94
N LYS A 24 11.27 -9.44 0.18
CA LYS A 24 12.53 -9.66 -0.54
C LYS A 24 12.50 -10.78 -1.58
N LYS A 25 11.33 -11.20 -2.08
CA LYS A 25 11.20 -12.27 -3.08
C LYS A 25 10.99 -11.77 -4.51
N ASN A 26 10.38 -10.60 -4.66
CA ASN A 26 10.00 -10.06 -5.95
C ASN A 26 11.06 -9.12 -6.53
N THR A 27 11.23 -9.15 -7.84
CA THR A 27 11.92 -8.11 -8.62
C THR A 27 10.93 -6.97 -8.90
N TYR A 28 11.36 -5.73 -8.71
CA TYR A 28 10.56 -4.57 -9.10
C TYR A 28 10.41 -4.50 -10.62
N THR A 29 9.20 -4.27 -11.13
CA THR A 29 8.98 -4.07 -12.57
C THR A 29 7.71 -3.27 -12.85
N GLN A 30 7.78 -2.37 -13.83
CA GLN A 30 6.62 -1.68 -14.40
C GLN A 30 6.17 -2.26 -15.75
N SER A 31 6.82 -3.34 -16.22
CA SER A 31 6.38 -4.07 -17.42
C SER A 31 5.08 -4.84 -17.14
N GLU A 32 4.54 -5.51 -18.16
CA GLU A 32 3.39 -6.42 -17.98
C GLU A 32 3.63 -7.52 -16.93
N GLN A 33 4.90 -7.85 -16.62
CA GLN A 33 5.24 -8.80 -15.56
C GLN A 33 4.80 -8.32 -14.17
N ARG A 34 4.47 -7.03 -13.97
CA ARG A 34 4.02 -6.48 -12.69
C ARG A 34 2.82 -7.23 -12.10
N LYS A 35 2.02 -7.88 -12.94
CA LYS A 35 0.83 -8.67 -12.53
C LYS A 35 1.19 -10.07 -12.00
N ASN A 36 2.42 -10.53 -12.21
CA ASN A 36 2.92 -11.85 -11.81
C ASN A 36 3.51 -11.84 -10.38
N VAL A 37 2.74 -11.31 -9.42
CA VAL A 37 3.17 -11.07 -8.03
C VAL A 37 3.55 -12.35 -7.30
N ASP A 38 2.80 -13.42 -7.52
CA ASP A 38 3.07 -14.76 -6.98
C ASP A 38 4.21 -15.49 -7.70
N ARG A 39 4.73 -14.95 -8.81
CA ARG A 39 5.86 -15.48 -9.57
C ARG A 39 7.14 -14.65 -9.45
N GLY A 40 7.20 -13.73 -8.48
CA GLY A 40 8.42 -12.98 -8.20
C GLY A 40 8.51 -11.61 -8.86
N PHE A 41 7.41 -11.01 -9.31
CA PHE A 41 7.43 -9.70 -9.99
C PHE A 41 6.31 -8.79 -9.50
N SER A 42 6.62 -7.54 -9.14
CA SER A 42 5.59 -6.58 -8.76
C SER A 42 6.13 -5.16 -8.82
N ASP A 43 5.26 -4.17 -8.81
CA ASP A 43 5.59 -2.82 -8.35
C ASP A 43 4.78 -2.49 -7.08
N CYS A 44 4.78 -1.21 -6.70
CA CYS A 44 4.06 -0.75 -5.50
C CYS A 44 2.57 -1.09 -5.55
N SER A 45 1.86 -0.70 -6.60
CA SER A 45 0.41 -0.86 -6.69
C SER A 45 -0.02 -2.25 -7.14
N SER A 46 0.75 -2.96 -7.96
CA SER A 46 0.41 -4.32 -8.38
C SER A 46 0.50 -5.31 -7.21
N LEU A 47 1.44 -5.11 -6.29
CA LEU A 47 1.53 -5.86 -5.04
C LEU A 47 0.26 -5.68 -4.20
N MET A 48 -0.20 -4.44 -4.03
CA MET A 48 -1.42 -4.14 -3.26
C MET A 48 -2.67 -4.68 -3.96
N ALA A 49 -2.79 -4.47 -5.27
CA ALA A 49 -3.89 -5.00 -6.07
C ALA A 49 -3.98 -6.53 -5.97
N TRP A 50 -2.86 -7.22 -6.12
CA TRP A 50 -2.79 -8.67 -5.96
C TRP A 50 -3.20 -9.09 -4.55
N ALA A 51 -2.70 -8.46 -3.50
CA ALA A 51 -3.01 -8.85 -2.12
C ALA A 51 -4.52 -8.72 -1.84
N TYR A 52 -5.11 -7.56 -2.15
CA TYR A 52 -6.53 -7.29 -1.93
C TYR A 52 -7.44 -8.19 -2.79
N MET A 53 -7.10 -8.38 -4.07
CA MET A 53 -7.90 -9.20 -4.97
C MET A 53 -7.77 -10.69 -4.68
N THR A 54 -6.56 -11.22 -4.49
CA THR A 54 -6.34 -12.67 -4.37
C THR A 54 -6.70 -13.21 -2.99
N ILE A 55 -6.45 -12.43 -1.93
CA ILE A 55 -6.66 -12.87 -0.54
C ILE A 55 -8.08 -12.52 -0.07
N LEU A 56 -8.56 -11.32 -0.39
CA LEU A 56 -9.83 -10.80 0.14
C LEU A 56 -10.94 -10.67 -0.89
N ARG A 57 -10.65 -10.84 -2.20
CA ARG A 57 -11.61 -10.64 -3.30
C ARG A 57 -12.16 -9.21 -3.33
N ILE A 58 -11.34 -8.23 -2.97
CA ILE A 58 -11.65 -6.80 -3.05
C ILE A 58 -10.88 -6.20 -4.22
N ASP A 59 -11.59 -5.68 -5.20
CA ASP A 59 -10.99 -4.89 -6.27
C ASP A 59 -10.77 -3.45 -5.82
N ILE A 60 -9.53 -3.09 -5.57
CA ILE A 60 -9.14 -1.74 -5.16
C ILE A 60 -8.60 -0.90 -6.32
N GLY A 61 -8.51 -1.44 -7.54
CA GLY A 61 -7.81 -0.82 -8.65
C GLY A 61 -6.42 -1.41 -8.91
N SER A 62 -6.01 -1.36 -10.18
CA SER A 62 -4.81 -2.00 -10.73
C SER A 62 -3.56 -1.13 -10.68
N ASP A 63 -3.71 0.17 -10.46
CA ASP A 63 -2.63 1.14 -10.31
C ASP A 63 -2.87 2.13 -9.16
N THR A 64 -1.85 2.93 -8.86
CA THR A 64 -1.88 3.85 -7.71
C THR A 64 -2.96 4.95 -7.85
N PRO A 65 -3.16 5.59 -9.03
CA PRO A 65 -4.29 6.49 -9.27
C PRO A 65 -5.67 5.87 -9.02
N GLU A 66 -5.92 4.65 -9.50
CA GLU A 66 -7.17 3.94 -9.24
C GLU A 66 -7.35 3.64 -7.75
N GLN A 67 -6.27 3.20 -7.09
CA GLN A 67 -6.30 2.85 -5.66
C GLN A 67 -6.55 4.05 -4.75
N ILE A 68 -5.99 5.23 -5.04
CA ILE A 68 -6.23 6.42 -4.22
C ILE A 68 -7.64 7.00 -4.42
N LEU A 69 -8.30 6.73 -5.55
CA LEU A 69 -9.66 7.20 -5.87
C LEU A 69 -10.76 6.16 -5.65
N SER A 70 -10.40 4.88 -5.49
CA SER A 70 -11.35 3.77 -5.41
C SER A 70 -12.46 4.00 -4.37
N LEU A 71 -13.72 3.89 -4.80
CA LEU A 71 -14.90 4.02 -3.93
C LEU A 71 -15.07 2.86 -2.94
N LYS A 72 -14.21 1.83 -2.99
CA LYS A 72 -14.20 0.71 -2.05
C LYS A 72 -13.48 1.05 -0.74
N GLY A 73 -12.71 2.13 -0.72
CA GLY A 73 -11.99 2.59 0.46
C GLY A 73 -12.56 3.89 1.02
N VAL A 74 -12.20 4.19 2.27
CA VAL A 74 -12.44 5.49 2.91
C VAL A 74 -11.13 6.10 3.35
N ASP A 75 -11.04 7.43 3.29
CA ASP A 75 -9.89 8.18 3.79
C ASP A 75 -9.95 8.18 5.33
N ILE A 76 -8.92 7.64 5.98
CA ILE A 76 -8.85 7.55 7.46
C ILE A 76 -7.87 8.52 8.07
N ASP A 77 -6.99 9.11 7.25
CA ASP A 77 -6.03 10.13 7.64
C ASP A 77 -5.60 10.95 6.40
N GLN A 78 -5.40 12.25 6.60
CA GLN A 78 -4.90 13.18 5.59
C GLN A 78 -4.19 14.36 6.29
N PRO A 79 -3.15 14.95 5.69
CA PRO A 79 -2.38 16.05 6.23
C PRO A 79 -3.19 17.35 6.24
N ALA A 80 -4.14 17.45 7.18
CA ALA A 80 -4.94 18.67 7.41
C ALA A 80 -4.14 19.74 8.20
N ASP A 81 -3.11 19.32 8.96
CA ASP A 81 -2.45 20.16 9.98
C ASP A 81 -0.92 20.21 9.83
N GLY A 82 -0.39 20.04 8.62
CA GLY A 82 1.06 20.13 8.35
C GLY A 82 1.90 18.94 8.83
N HIS A 83 1.27 17.88 9.33
CA HIS A 83 1.94 16.60 9.57
C HIS A 83 2.33 15.95 8.23
N TRP A 84 3.47 15.26 8.22
CA TRP A 84 4.13 14.73 7.02
C TRP A 84 4.18 13.20 6.98
N HIS A 85 3.56 12.57 7.98
CA HIS A 85 3.30 11.15 8.11
C HIS A 85 1.91 10.98 8.75
N PRO A 86 1.25 9.82 8.60
CA PRO A 86 -0.03 9.57 9.25
C PRO A 86 0.08 9.47 10.77
N ASP A 87 -0.99 9.81 11.48
CA ASP A 87 -1.14 9.49 12.90
C ASP A 87 -1.34 7.98 13.09
N ALA A 88 -0.32 7.32 13.65
CA ALA A 88 -0.29 5.88 13.89
C ALA A 88 -1.48 5.38 14.73
N ALA A 89 -2.03 6.20 15.63
CA ALA A 89 -3.16 5.82 16.48
C ALA A 89 -4.46 5.59 15.69
N ARG A 90 -4.57 6.16 14.49
CA ARG A 90 -5.73 6.01 13.60
C ARG A 90 -5.61 4.80 12.67
N LEU A 91 -4.40 4.29 12.49
CA LEU A 91 -4.08 3.25 11.53
C LEU A 91 -4.51 1.88 12.01
N LYS A 92 -4.84 1.01 11.05
CA LYS A 92 -5.03 -0.42 11.26
C LYS A 92 -4.23 -1.17 10.21
N ALA A 93 -3.71 -2.32 10.58
CA ALA A 93 -3.05 -3.23 9.66
C ALA A 93 -3.88 -3.43 8.37
N GLY A 94 -3.21 -3.36 7.21
CA GLY A 94 -3.83 -3.40 5.88
C GLY A 94 -4.16 -2.03 5.28
N ASP A 95 -4.21 -0.95 6.07
CA ASP A 95 -4.42 0.40 5.53
C ASP A 95 -3.31 0.77 4.52
N LEU A 96 -3.67 1.50 3.47
CA LEU A 96 -2.76 1.89 2.39
C LEU A 96 -2.38 3.36 2.49
N LEU A 97 -1.08 3.63 2.66
CA LEU A 97 -0.50 4.96 2.68
C LEU A 97 -0.11 5.35 1.25
N PHE A 98 -0.58 6.50 0.79
CA PHE A 98 -0.28 7.03 -0.54
C PHE A 98 0.69 8.19 -0.47
N PHE A 99 1.62 8.25 -1.42
CA PHE A 99 2.69 9.24 -1.49
C PHE A 99 2.78 9.86 -2.88
N ARG A 100 3.27 11.11 -2.93
CA ARG A 100 3.50 11.83 -4.19
C ARG A 100 4.54 11.14 -5.07
N GLY A 101 4.36 11.20 -6.38
CA GLY A 101 5.31 10.78 -7.40
C GLY A 101 5.99 11.96 -8.07
N SER A 102 6.59 11.69 -9.22
CA SER A 102 7.19 12.71 -10.08
C SER A 102 6.24 13.23 -11.17
N ASP A 103 5.10 12.56 -11.38
CA ASP A 103 4.12 12.92 -12.40
C ASP A 103 2.99 13.77 -11.78
N PRO A 104 2.99 15.10 -12.01
CA PRO A 104 2.00 16.00 -11.41
C PRO A 104 0.63 15.90 -12.07
N THR A 105 0.49 15.23 -13.22
CA THR A 105 -0.79 15.09 -13.93
C THR A 105 -1.72 14.07 -13.27
N ARG A 106 -1.16 13.21 -12.41
CA ARG A 106 -1.91 12.20 -11.65
C ARG A 106 -2.76 12.83 -10.56
N PRO A 107 -3.88 12.22 -10.18
CA PRO A 107 -4.70 12.71 -9.07
C PRO A 107 -3.84 12.84 -7.81
N PHE A 108 -3.88 14.03 -7.18
CA PHE A 108 -3.06 14.39 -6.02
C PHE A 108 -1.54 14.33 -6.25
N GLY A 109 -1.08 14.18 -7.50
CA GLY A 109 0.30 13.87 -7.86
C GLY A 109 0.76 12.51 -7.33
N VAL A 110 -0.14 11.55 -7.12
CA VAL A 110 0.20 10.25 -6.51
C VAL A 110 1.16 9.44 -7.38
N GLY A 111 2.12 8.76 -6.77
CA GLY A 111 3.04 7.87 -7.49
C GLY A 111 3.45 6.62 -6.74
N HIS A 112 3.15 6.51 -5.44
CA HIS A 112 3.61 5.39 -4.64
C HIS A 112 2.61 5.01 -3.55
N VAL A 113 2.62 3.73 -3.17
CA VAL A 113 1.74 3.15 -2.14
C VAL A 113 2.51 2.13 -1.29
N GLU A 114 2.24 2.13 0.01
CA GLU A 114 2.75 1.19 1.00
C GLU A 114 1.58 0.70 1.87
N MET A 115 1.65 -0.53 2.39
CA MET A 115 0.69 -1.07 3.34
C MET A 115 1.20 -0.92 4.76
N TYR A 116 0.39 -0.38 5.67
CA TYR A 116 0.65 -0.42 7.10
C TYR A 116 0.46 -1.83 7.66
N ILE A 117 1.43 -2.34 8.41
CA ILE A 117 1.41 -3.71 8.95
C ILE A 117 1.27 -3.79 10.47
N GLY A 118 1.18 -2.64 11.16
CA GLY A 118 1.17 -2.54 12.61
C GLY A 118 2.49 -2.00 13.16
N ASP A 119 2.49 -1.61 14.44
CA ASP A 119 3.69 -1.25 15.22
C ASP A 119 4.62 -0.22 14.55
N GLY A 120 4.04 0.76 13.85
CA GLY A 120 4.82 1.79 13.17
C GLY A 120 5.51 1.31 11.89
N GLN A 121 5.20 0.12 11.40
CA GLN A 121 5.83 -0.47 10.22
C GLN A 121 4.94 -0.46 8.98
N ILE A 122 5.59 -0.38 7.82
CA ILE A 122 4.96 -0.48 6.51
C ILE A 122 5.70 -1.49 5.63
N ILE A 123 5.02 -2.04 4.63
CA ILE A 123 5.58 -2.91 3.60
C ILE A 123 5.12 -2.49 2.20
N GLY A 124 6.05 -2.57 1.26
CA GLY A 124 5.79 -2.19 -0.12
C GLY A 124 7.04 -2.26 -0.98
N HIS A 125 6.84 -2.14 -2.29
CA HIS A 125 7.85 -2.40 -3.29
C HIS A 125 8.27 -1.11 -3.99
N ASN A 126 9.53 -0.77 -3.85
CA ASN A 126 10.14 0.43 -4.39
C ASN A 126 11.12 0.07 -5.51
N ASP A 127 11.29 0.96 -6.49
CA ASP A 127 12.32 0.83 -7.52
C ASP A 127 13.67 1.29 -6.98
N ASN A 128 14.42 0.38 -6.38
CA ASN A 128 15.74 0.67 -5.81
C ASN A 128 16.82 -0.34 -6.24
N GLY A 129 16.54 -1.14 -7.27
CA GLY A 129 17.43 -2.17 -7.78
C GLY A 129 17.60 -3.40 -6.87
N LEU A 130 16.94 -3.44 -5.71
CA LEU A 130 16.96 -4.59 -4.80
C LEU A 130 15.67 -5.40 -4.89
N LYS A 131 15.71 -6.64 -4.40
CA LYS A 131 14.51 -7.46 -4.26
C LYS A 131 13.60 -6.87 -3.19
N GLY A 132 12.30 -6.77 -3.49
CA GLY A 132 11.26 -6.33 -2.59
C GLY A 132 10.04 -7.27 -2.59
N PRO A 133 8.90 -6.86 -2.00
CA PRO A 133 8.76 -5.71 -1.11
C PRO A 133 9.67 -5.80 0.12
N THR A 134 9.85 -4.69 0.83
CA THR A 134 10.62 -4.65 2.09
C THR A 134 9.81 -4.00 3.20
N ILE A 135 10.01 -4.48 4.43
CA ILE A 135 9.48 -3.83 5.63
C ILE A 135 10.33 -2.61 5.97
N LYS A 136 9.68 -1.51 6.37
CA LYS A 136 10.29 -0.22 6.69
C LYS A 136 9.63 0.37 7.93
N GLU A 137 10.40 1.14 8.68
CA GLU A 137 9.87 2.04 9.72
C GLU A 137 9.10 3.18 9.03
N MET A 138 7.83 3.37 9.40
CA MET A 138 6.90 4.25 8.71
C MET A 138 7.31 5.70 8.79
N GLU A 139 7.69 6.17 9.98
CA GLU A 139 8.03 7.58 10.19
C GLU A 139 9.33 7.90 9.44
N THR A 140 10.34 7.03 9.55
CA THR A 140 11.60 7.19 8.80
C THR A 140 11.35 7.22 7.30
N PHE A 141 10.50 6.33 6.78
CA PHE A 141 10.15 6.32 5.36
C PHE A 141 9.45 7.62 4.95
N CYS A 142 8.47 8.08 5.72
CA CYS A 142 7.78 9.35 5.44
C CYS A 142 8.74 10.54 5.45
N GLN A 143 9.74 10.54 6.34
CA GLN A 143 10.74 11.59 6.43
C GLN A 143 11.60 11.62 5.15
N VAL A 144 12.11 10.47 4.71
CA VAL A 144 12.87 10.34 3.45
C VAL A 144 12.04 10.84 2.27
N ARG A 145 10.79 10.37 2.16
CA ARG A 145 9.86 10.78 1.10
C ARG A 145 9.61 12.29 1.10
N ARG A 146 9.50 12.91 2.27
CA ARG A 146 9.38 14.36 2.41
C ARG A 146 10.62 15.08 1.88
N MET A 147 11.82 14.62 2.24
CA MET A 147 13.08 15.21 1.78
C MET A 147 13.25 15.11 0.26
N GLU A 148 12.68 14.07 -0.36
CA GLU A 148 12.66 13.88 -1.83
C GLU A 148 11.55 14.66 -2.55
N ASN A 149 10.79 15.51 -1.85
CA ASN A 149 9.58 16.19 -2.36
C ASN A 149 8.49 15.22 -2.87
N LYS A 150 8.44 14.02 -2.28
CA LYS A 150 7.51 12.93 -2.61
C LYS A 150 6.66 12.53 -1.40
N SER A 151 6.27 13.53 -0.61
CA SER A 151 5.62 13.41 0.69
C SER A 151 4.33 12.59 0.69
N TYR A 152 3.95 12.14 1.89
CA TYR A 152 2.66 11.55 2.20
C TYR A 152 1.48 12.41 1.70
N ILE A 153 0.43 11.74 1.20
CA ILE A 153 -0.80 12.36 0.69
C ILE A 153 -1.98 12.06 1.60
N LYS A 154 -2.25 10.77 1.84
CA LYS A 154 -3.39 10.29 2.65
C LYS A 154 -3.25 8.79 2.92
N THR A 155 -4.02 8.31 3.88
CA THR A 155 -4.18 6.88 4.15
C THR A 155 -5.61 6.45 3.89
N ARG A 156 -5.77 5.31 3.22
CA ARG A 156 -7.08 4.75 2.90
C ARG A 156 -7.27 3.35 3.48
N ARG A 157 -8.47 3.08 3.98
CA ARG A 157 -8.88 1.78 4.54
C ARG A 157 -9.88 1.10 3.62
N PHE A 158 -9.66 -0.18 3.35
CA PHE A 158 -10.52 -1.02 2.50
C PHE A 158 -11.13 -2.22 3.24
N ILE A 159 -10.84 -2.37 4.54
CA ILE A 159 -11.31 -3.47 5.39
C ILE A 159 -12.06 -2.87 6.57
N PHE A 160 -13.35 -3.21 6.68
CA PHE A 160 -14.30 -2.67 7.66
C PHE A 160 -14.78 -3.75 8.61
#